data_AF-A0A074ZAY9-F1
#
_entry.id   AF-A0A074ZAY9-F1
#
_cell.length_a   1.000
_cell.length_b   1.000
_cell.length_c   1.000
_cell.angle_alpha   90.00
_cell.angle_beta   90.00
_cell.angle_gamma   90.00
#
_symmetry.space_group_name_H-M   'P 1'
#
loop_
_entity.id
_entity.type
_entity.pdbx_description
1 polymer ?
#
loop_
_entity_poly.entity_id
_entity_poly.type
_entity_poly.pdbx_seq_one_letter_code
_entity_poly.pdbx_strand_id
1 'polypeptide(L)'
;MRDDSNFSKDAYSDIQSPDVEPHTGWLKKLGGKFKTWRKRFFVIQGRSMYYYTNPEELRLLGEFSIENIQIDIPDSTDNEFGGESKGYIFILK
;
A
#
# COMPACT_ATOMS: atom_id res chain seq x y z
N MET A 1 -21.53 -32.12 6.16
CA MET A 1 -21.08 -30.97 5.35
C MET A 1 -20.80 -29.85 6.33
N ARG A 2 -19.53 -29.48 6.55
CA ARG A 2 -19.19 -28.35 7.42
C ARG A 2 -19.41 -27.09 6.59
N ASP A 3 -20.09 -26.14 7.21
CA ASP A 3 -20.48 -24.87 6.63
C ASP A 3 -19.25 -23.94 6.60
N ASP A 4 -18.65 -23.77 5.41
CA ASP A 4 -17.45 -22.96 5.18
C ASP A 4 -17.74 -21.44 5.16
N SER A 5 -18.95 -21.01 5.49
CA SER A 5 -19.41 -19.60 5.41
C SER A 5 -18.78 -18.62 6.40
N ASN A 6 -18.13 -19.10 7.47
CA ASN A 6 -17.74 -18.23 8.59
C ASN A 6 -16.27 -17.79 8.60
N PHE A 7 -15.44 -18.19 7.63
CA PHE A 7 -14.01 -17.87 7.66
C PHE A 7 -13.68 -16.41 7.29
N SER A 8 -14.67 -15.57 6.94
CA SER A 8 -14.41 -14.24 6.36
C SER A 8 -14.85 -13.05 7.20
N LYS A 9 -15.78 -13.18 8.15
CA LYS A 9 -16.33 -12.00 8.85
C LYS A 9 -15.47 -11.52 10.01
N ASP A 10 -14.95 -12.44 10.81
CA ASP A 10 -14.21 -12.11 12.04
C ASP A 10 -12.86 -11.46 11.72
N ALA A 11 -12.20 -11.93 10.65
CA ALA A 11 -10.97 -11.33 10.15
C ALA A 11 -11.16 -9.89 9.65
N TYR A 12 -12.33 -9.54 9.12
CA TYR A 12 -12.62 -8.17 8.65
C TYR A 12 -12.85 -7.21 9.81
N SER A 13 -13.51 -7.66 10.87
CA SER A 13 -13.69 -6.87 12.10
C SER A 13 -12.36 -6.66 12.82
N ASP A 14 -11.47 -7.65 12.81
CA ASP A 14 -10.16 -7.54 13.45
C ASP A 14 -9.28 -6.48 12.78
N ILE A 15 -9.27 -6.39 11.43
CA ILE A 15 -8.45 -5.39 10.72
C ILE A 15 -9.03 -3.95 10.85
N GLN A 16 -10.28 -3.80 11.31
CA GLN A 16 -10.87 -2.50 11.67
C GLN A 16 -10.91 -2.24 13.18
N SER A 17 -10.40 -3.16 14.00
CA SER A 17 -10.31 -2.94 15.44
C SER A 17 -9.39 -1.75 15.72
N PRO A 18 -9.78 -0.82 16.62
CA PRO A 18 -8.91 0.29 17.05
C PRO A 18 -7.60 -0.20 17.67
N ASP A 19 -7.52 -1.48 18.06
CA ASP A 19 -6.34 -2.10 18.65
C ASP A 19 -5.32 -2.61 17.60
N VAL A 20 -5.68 -2.63 16.31
CA VAL A 20 -4.76 -2.99 15.23
C VAL A 20 -4.10 -1.74 14.68
N GLU A 21 -2.84 -1.55 15.05
CA GLU A 21 -2.00 -0.47 14.53
C GLU A 21 -1.94 -0.52 12.99
N PRO A 22 -2.20 0.60 12.29
CA PRO A 22 -2.11 0.65 10.86
C PRO A 22 -0.67 0.42 10.40
N HIS A 23 -0.50 -0.34 9.34
CA HIS A 23 0.84 -0.53 8.76
C HIS A 23 1.21 0.73 7.99
N THR A 24 2.35 1.33 8.33
CA THR A 24 2.78 2.60 7.71
C THR A 24 4.21 2.54 7.22
N GLY A 25 4.54 3.34 6.20
CA GLY A 25 5.89 3.38 5.67
C GLY A 25 6.07 4.25 4.45
N TRP A 26 7.34 4.52 4.13
CA TRP A 26 7.70 5.27 2.93
C TRP A 26 7.83 4.35 1.72
N LEU A 27 7.06 4.63 0.67
CA LEU A 27 7.18 3.93 -0.61
C LEU A 27 7.37 4.94 -1.74
N LYS A 28 7.94 4.49 -2.87
CA LYS A 28 7.95 5.26 -4.11
C LYS A 28 6.77 4.80 -4.97
N LYS A 29 5.98 5.75 -5.49
CA LYS A 29 4.91 5.48 -6.46
C LYS A 29 5.15 6.18 -7.77
N LEU A 30 4.70 5.59 -8.86
CA LEU A 30 4.70 6.21 -10.18
C LEU A 30 3.52 7.18 -10.31
N GLY A 31 3.78 8.40 -10.78
CA GLY A 31 2.71 9.36 -11.08
C GLY A 31 1.93 8.97 -12.33
N GLY A 32 0.60 9.06 -12.30
CA GLY A 32 -0.24 8.71 -13.45
C GLY A 32 0.04 9.57 -14.69
N LYS A 33 -0.05 10.90 -14.54
CA LYS A 33 0.10 11.87 -15.65
C LYS A 33 1.54 12.04 -16.13
N PHE A 34 2.49 12.18 -15.21
CA PHE A 34 3.87 12.56 -15.54
C PHE A 34 4.89 11.41 -15.42
N LYS A 35 4.46 10.18 -15.14
CA LYS A 35 5.32 8.98 -15.00
C LYS A 35 6.61 9.23 -14.20
N THR A 36 6.54 10.11 -13.20
CA THR A 36 7.65 10.38 -12.28
C THR A 36 7.47 9.58 -11.02
N TRP A 37 8.54 8.94 -10.54
CA TRP A 37 8.56 8.32 -9.22
C TRP A 37 8.58 9.38 -8.12
N ARG A 38 7.72 9.20 -7.11
CA ARG A 38 7.64 10.10 -5.96
C ARG A 38 7.60 9.30 -4.67
N LYS A 39 8.42 9.68 -3.69
CA LYS A 39 8.36 9.16 -2.32
C LYS A 39 7.08 9.69 -1.65
N ARG A 40 6.27 8.80 -1.09
CA ARG A 40 5.03 9.11 -0.37
C ARG A 40 4.94 8.26 0.88
N PHE A 41 4.30 8.80 1.90
CA PHE A 41 4.03 8.07 3.13
C PHE A 41 2.72 7.32 2.96
N PHE A 42 2.78 5.99 3.03
CA PHE A 42 1.63 5.12 2.87
C PHE A 42 1.13 4.65 4.23
N VAL A 43 -0.19 4.53 4.33
CA VAL A 43 -0.91 4.01 5.48
C VAL A 43 -1.85 2.93 4.97
N ILE A 44 -1.73 1.72 5.49
CA ILE A 44 -2.61 0.59 5.21
C ILE A 44 -3.50 0.39 6.42
N GLN A 45 -4.81 0.45 6.19
CA GLN A 45 -5.83 0.23 7.21
C GLN A 45 -6.96 -0.58 6.59
N GLY A 46 -7.29 -1.73 7.18
CA GLY A 46 -8.26 -2.63 6.57
C GLY A 46 -7.76 -3.14 5.21
N ARG A 47 -8.59 -2.89 4.20
CA ARG A 47 -8.31 -3.21 2.79
C ARG A 47 -8.11 -1.96 1.94
N SER A 48 -7.96 -0.81 2.58
CA SER A 48 -7.68 0.45 1.93
C SER A 48 -6.24 0.86 2.20
N MET A 49 -5.62 1.43 1.18
CA MET A 49 -4.30 2.02 1.27
C MET A 49 -4.39 3.49 0.89
N TYR A 50 -3.88 4.33 1.78
CA TYR A 50 -3.86 5.78 1.68
C TYR A 50 -2.43 6.25 1.48
N TYR A 51 -2.25 7.41 0.83
CA TYR A 51 -0.93 8.02 0.76
C TYR A 51 -0.94 9.54 0.92
N TYR A 52 0.14 10.02 1.54
CA TYR A 52 0.35 11.39 2.00
C TYR A 52 1.68 11.92 1.48
N THR A 53 1.86 13.25 1.51
CA THR A 53 3.14 13.88 1.17
C THR A 53 4.22 13.49 2.16
N ASN A 54 3.91 13.58 3.45
CA ASN A 54 4.77 13.26 4.57
C ASN A 54 3.88 12.88 5.79
N PRO A 55 4.42 12.27 6.85
CA PRO A 55 3.63 11.81 7.99
C PRO A 55 3.07 12.94 8.88
N GLU A 56 3.61 14.16 8.79
CA GLU A 56 3.19 15.31 9.61
C GLU A 56 2.02 16.06 8.96
N GLU A 57 2.09 16.22 7.63
CA GLU A 57 1.06 16.76 6.78
C GLU A 57 0.21 15.61 6.22
N LEU A 58 -0.76 15.18 7.03
CA LEU A 58 -1.78 14.17 6.70
C LEU A 58 -2.76 14.64 5.61
N ARG A 59 -2.29 15.41 4.62
CA ARG A 59 -3.05 15.74 3.42
C ARG A 59 -3.16 14.50 2.53
N LEU A 60 -4.34 13.88 2.55
CA LEU A 60 -4.65 12.74 1.70
C LEU A 60 -4.46 13.11 0.22
N LEU A 61 -3.55 12.42 -0.45
CA LEU A 61 -3.28 12.61 -1.88
C LEU A 61 -3.95 11.53 -2.75
N GLY A 62 -4.44 10.47 -2.13
CA GLY A 62 -5.22 9.43 -2.78
C GLY A 62 -5.41 8.19 -1.90
N GLU A 63 -6.40 7.41 -2.28
CA GLU A 63 -6.82 6.16 -1.67
C GLU A 63 -7.03 5.13 -2.78
N PHE A 64 -6.76 3.87 -2.50
CA PHE A 64 -7.16 2.74 -3.35
C PHE A 64 -7.37 1.48 -2.52
N SER A 65 -8.25 0.61 -3.02
CA SER A 65 -8.49 -0.71 -2.43
C SER A 65 -7.36 -1.67 -2.78
N ILE A 66 -6.91 -2.42 -1.78
CA ILE A 66 -5.87 -3.44 -1.90
C ILE A 66 -6.32 -4.63 -2.73
N GLU A 67 -7.63 -4.87 -2.81
CA GLU A 67 -8.21 -6.03 -3.48
C GLU A 67 -7.85 -6.12 -4.98
N ASN A 68 -7.47 -5.00 -5.60
CA ASN A 68 -7.16 -4.92 -7.03
C ASN A 68 -5.71 -4.49 -7.33
N ILE A 69 -4.79 -4.60 -6.37
CA ILE A 69 -3.39 -4.21 -6.58
C ILE A 69 -2.62 -5.34 -7.31
N GLN A 70 -1.92 -4.97 -8.38
CA GLN A 70 -0.89 -5.82 -8.98
C GLN A 70 0.47 -5.51 -8.33
N ILE A 71 1.10 -6.52 -7.75
CA ILE A 71 2.45 -6.42 -7.18
C ILE A 71 3.43 -7.06 -8.17
N ASP A 72 4.31 -6.24 -8.73
CA ASP A 72 5.39 -6.70 -9.59
C ASP A 72 6.71 -6.59 -8.81
N ILE A 73 7.32 -7.74 -8.53
CA ILE A 73 8.63 -7.83 -7.88
C ILE A 73 9.68 -7.94 -8.99
N PRO A 74 10.51 -6.92 -9.24
CA PRO A 74 11.51 -6.99 -10.29
C PRO A 74 12.61 -8.00 -9.93
N ASP A 75 13.05 -8.79 -10.91
CA ASP A 75 14.08 -9.83 -10.76
C ASP A 75 15.48 -9.25 -10.47
N SER A 76 15.72 -8.01 -10.88
CA SER A 76 16.93 -7.24 -10.58
C SER A 76 16.58 -5.93 -9.89
N THR A 77 17.40 -5.53 -8.92
CA THR A 77 17.42 -4.15 -8.42
C THR A 77 17.94 -3.24 -9.52
N ASP A 78 17.15 -3.03 -10.57
CA ASP A 78 17.54 -2.15 -11.65
C ASP A 78 17.82 -0.77 -11.06
N ASN A 79 19.04 -0.32 -11.33
CA ASN A 79 19.65 0.87 -10.75
C ASN A 79 18.94 2.19 -11.14
N GLU A 80 17.76 2.11 -11.79
CA GLU A 80 16.90 3.26 -12.07
C GLU A 80 16.38 3.94 -10.79
N PHE A 81 16.48 3.29 -9.62
CA PHE A 81 15.95 3.82 -8.38
C PHE A 81 16.88 4.70 -7.55
N GLY A 82 18.09 5.04 -8.03
CA GLY A 82 19.06 5.83 -7.27
C GLY A 82 19.46 5.08 -6.00
N GLY A 83 20.66 4.49 -6.05
CA GLY A 83 21.12 3.41 -5.17
C GLY A 83 20.79 3.54 -3.68
N GLU A 84 20.69 2.36 -3.05
CA GLU A 84 20.75 2.02 -1.61
C GLU A 84 19.53 1.38 -0.98
N SER A 85 18.43 1.10 -1.69
CA SER A 85 17.32 0.35 -1.07
C SER A 85 16.67 -0.61 -2.04
N LYS A 86 16.48 -1.86 -1.61
CA LYS A 86 15.61 -2.85 -2.25
C LYS A 86 14.20 -2.23 -2.36
N GLY A 87 13.93 -1.54 -3.46
CA GLY A 87 12.67 -0.83 -3.67
C GLY A 87 11.66 -1.77 -4.30
N TYR A 88 10.62 -2.14 -3.55
CA TYR A 88 9.46 -2.82 -4.14
C TYR A 88 8.69 -1.82 -5.02
N ILE A 89 8.35 -2.25 -6.23
CA ILE A 89 7.60 -1.46 -7.20
C ILE A 89 6.11 -1.72 -6.98
N PHE A 90 5.36 -0.65 -6.64
CA PHE A 90 3.90 -0.70 -6.60
C PHE A 90 3.35 -0.02 -7.85
N ILE A 91 2.86 -0.81 -8.82
CA ILE A 91 2.11 -0.29 -9.96
C ILE A 91 0.63 -0.27 -9.57
N LEU A 92 0.17 0.89 -9.15
CA LEU A 92 -1.25 1.16 -8.95
C LEU A 92 -1.85 1.43 -10.35
N LYS A 93 -2.57 0.47 -10.91
CA LYS A 93 -3.36 0.64 -12.14
C LYS A 93 -4.79 1.02 -11.80
#